data_AF-A0A7X1WHH3-F1
#
_entry.id   AF-A0A7X1WHH3-F1
#
_cell.length_a   1.000
_cell.length_b   1.000
_cell.length_c   1.000
_cell.angle_alpha   90.00
_cell.angle_beta   90.00
_cell.angle_gamma   90.00
#
_symmetry.space_group_name_H-M   'P 1'
#
loop_
_entity.id
_entity.type
_entity.pdbx_description
1 polymer ?
#
loop_
_entity_poly.entity_id
_entity_poly.type
_entity_poly.pdbx_seq_one_letter_code
_entity_poly.pdbx_strand_id
1 'polypeptide(L)' 'MTLTRSQFHQQHLEQAQAKAAELFARRTDLKGAWLGWVAGQLYSLSPAEYASMVRRELQRLQEGTPASP' A
#
# COMPACT_ATOMS: atom_id res chain seq x y z
N MET A 1 -13.89 -12.32 20.01
CA MET A 1 -14.68 -12.08 18.78
C MET A 1 -13.71 -11.98 17.62
N THR A 2 -13.83 -12.84 16.61
CA THR A 2 -13.01 -12.73 15.39
C THR A 2 -13.55 -11.57 14.54
N LEU A 3 -12.76 -10.51 14.38
CA LEU A 3 -13.04 -9.46 13.39
C LEU A 3 -13.21 -10.15 12.03
N THR A 4 -14.35 -9.92 11.38
CA THR A 4 -14.56 -10.45 10.03
C THR A 4 -13.59 -9.73 9.08
N ARG A 5 -13.08 -10.45 8.07
CA ARG A 5 -12.18 -9.90 7.03
C ARG A 5 -12.68 -8.54 6.50
N SER A 6 -13.99 -8.39 6.33
CA SER A 6 -14.64 -7.16 5.88
C SER A 6 -14.37 -5.96 6.79
N GLN A 7 -14.50 -6.11 8.12
CA GLN A 7 -14.22 -5.02 9.06
C GLN A 7 -12.73 -4.69 9.12
N PHE A 8 -11.87 -5.72 9.14
CA PHE A 8 -10.42 -5.53 9.07
C PHE A 8 -10.02 -4.77 7.79
N HIS A 9 -10.58 -5.16 6.64
CA HIS A 9 -10.37 -4.43 5.38
C HIS A 9 -10.84 -2.98 5.48
N GLN A 10 -12.05 -2.69 5.97
CA GLN A 10 -12.52 -1.30 6.08
C GLN A 10 -11.65 -0.44 7.00
N GLN A 11 -11.26 -0.95 8.18
CA GLN A 11 -10.43 -0.20 9.13
C GLN A 11 -8.99 0.04 8.63
N HIS A 12 -8.42 -0.89 7.87
CA HIS A 12 -7.06 -0.79 7.35
C HIS A 12 -6.98 -0.24 5.91
N LEU A 13 -8.10 0.00 5.23
CA LEU A 13 -8.12 0.52 3.85
C LEU A 13 -7.56 1.95 3.77
N GLU A 14 -7.98 2.84 4.68
CA GLU A 14 -7.47 4.21 4.75
C GLU A 14 -5.96 4.23 5.06
N GLN A 15 -5.54 3.42 6.04
CA GLN A 15 -4.13 3.23 6.39
C GLN A 15 -3.32 2.69 5.20
N ALA A 16 -3.88 1.74 4.44
CA ALA A 16 -3.20 1.14 3.29
C ALA A 16 -3.05 2.14 2.13
N GLN A 17 -4.07 2.96 1.88
CA GLN A 17 -4.02 4.04 0.90
C GLN A 17 -3.00 5.12 1.29
N ALA A 18 -3.03 5.58 2.55
CA ALA A 18 -2.04 6.53 3.06
C ALA A 18 -0.61 5.99 2.93
N LYS A 19 -0.37 4.73 3.33
CA LYS A 19 0.93 4.08 3.18
C LYS A 19 1.37 3.97 1.73
N ALA A 20 0.46 3.60 0.82
CA ALA A 20 0.77 3.55 -0.61
C ALA A 20 1.08 4.92 -1.20
N ALA A 21 0.39 5.99 -0.77
CA ALA A 21 0.70 7.35 -1.18
C ALA A 21 2.09 7.80 -0.69
N GLU A 22 2.47 7.50 0.57
CA GLU A 22 3.83 7.74 1.08
C GLU A 22 4.90 6.98 0.25
N LEU A 23 4.66 5.69 -0.01
CA LEU A 23 5.56 4.86 -0.81
C LEU A 23 5.69 5.41 -2.22
N PHE A 24 4.59 5.83 -2.85
CA PHE A 24 4.58 6.40 -4.20
C PHE A 24 5.28 7.76 -4.26
N ALA A 25 5.11 8.63 -3.27
CA ALA A 25 5.78 9.92 -3.20
C ALA A 25 7.33 9.79 -3.16
N ARG A 26 7.85 8.72 -2.54
CA ARG A 26 9.30 8.40 -2.54
C ARG A 26 9.85 7.97 -3.91
N ARG A 27 9.01 7.76 -4.93
CA ARG A 27 9.43 7.32 -6.28
C ARG A 27 10.30 8.34 -6.99
N THR A 28 10.01 9.63 -6.83
CA THR A 28 10.78 10.73 -7.46
C THR A 28 12.15 10.91 -6.82
N ASP A 29 12.24 10.67 -5.51
CA ASP A 29 13.44 10.74 -4.68
C ASP A 29 14.39 9.56 -4.96
N LEU A 30 13.87 8.33 -4.85
CA LEU A 30 14.66 7.08 -4.98
C LEU A 30 14.89 6.62 -6.43
N LYS A 31 14.11 7.11 -7.39
CA LYS A 31 14.22 6.83 -8.84
C LYS A 31 14.36 5.32 -9.12
N GLY A 32 15.49 4.86 -9.68
CA GLY A 32 15.73 3.45 -10.01
C GLY A 32 15.81 2.51 -8.80
N ALA A 33 16.18 3.01 -7.62
CA ALA A 33 16.24 2.20 -6.40
C ALA A 33 14.86 1.98 -5.74
N TRP A 34 13.83 2.71 -6.20
CA TRP A 34 12.51 2.76 -5.57
C TRP A 34 11.84 1.38 -5.43
N LEU A 35 11.86 0.55 -6.48
CA LEU A 35 11.23 -0.78 -6.45
C LEU A 35 11.86 -1.71 -5.42
N GLY A 36 13.20 -1.70 -5.30
CA GLY A 36 13.91 -2.49 -4.30
C GLY A 36 13.62 -2.02 -2.87
N TRP A 37 13.56 -0.70 -2.66
CA TRP A 37 13.18 -0.13 -1.37
C TRP A 37 11.72 -0.45 -1.00
N VAL A 38 10.78 -0.31 -1.94
CA VAL A 38 9.36 -0.68 -1.74
C VAL A 38 9.23 -2.17 -1.38
N ALA A 39 9.99 -3.07 -2.02
CA ALA A 39 9.98 -4.48 -1.67
C ALA A 39 10.40 -4.72 -0.21
N GLY A 40 11.44 -4.03 0.27
CA GLY A 40 11.85 -4.05 1.66
C GLY A 40 10.76 -3.53 2.62
N GLN A 41 10.11 -2.40 2.28
CA GLN A 41 9.00 -1.87 3.07
C GLN A 41 7.83 -2.85 3.15
N LEU A 42 7.40 -3.42 2.01
CA LEU A 42 6.32 -4.41 1.96
C LEU A 42 6.66 -5.70 2.72
N TYR A 43 7.93 -6.10 2.77
CA TYR A 43 8.37 -7.25 3.56
C TYR A 43 8.36 -6.98 5.06
N SER A 44 8.62 -5.73 5.48
CA SER A 44 8.48 -5.30 6.88
C SER A 44 7.02 -5.12 7.33
N LEU A 45 6.06 -5.05 6.41
CA LEU A 45 4.64 -4.93 6.76
C LEU A 45 4.05 -6.27 7.20
N SER A 46 3.37 -6.26 8.34
CA SER A 46 2.55 -7.37 8.82
C SER A 46 1.20 -6.84 9.36
N PRO A 47 0.10 -7.60 9.23
CA PRO A 47 0.00 -8.93 8.61
C PRO A 47 0.09 -8.89 7.07
N ALA A 48 0.31 -10.05 6.45
CA ALA A 48 0.43 -10.18 4.99
C ALA A 48 -0.82 -9.72 4.22
N GLU A 49 -2.00 -9.75 4.83
CA GLU A 49 -3.23 -9.20 4.25
C GLU A 49 -3.14 -7.66 4.11
N TYR A 50 -2.58 -6.96 5.10
CA TYR A 50 -2.32 -5.52 5.02
C TYR A 50 -1.26 -5.19 3.98
N ALA A 51 -0.15 -5.93 3.94
CA ALA A 51 0.88 -5.77 2.90
C ALA A 51 0.31 -5.96 1.48
N SER A 52 -0.66 -6.87 1.32
CA SER A 52 -1.38 -7.11 0.06
C SER A 52 -2.37 -6.01 -0.30
N MET A 53 -2.95 -5.32 0.70
CA MET A 53 -3.73 -4.10 0.47
C MET A 53 -2.81 -2.98 -0.02
N VAL A 54 -1.75 -2.64 0.74
CA VAL A 54 -0.78 -1.58 0.37
C VAL A 54 -0.22 -1.79 -1.04
N ARG A 55 0.13 -3.04 -1.42
CA ARG A 55 0.59 -3.35 -2.78
C ARG A 55 -0.45 -3.03 -3.85
N ARG A 56 -1.74 -3.34 -3.62
CA ARG A 56 -2.84 -3.02 -4.56
C ARG A 56 -3.08 -1.52 -4.65
N GLU A 57 -3.06 -0.81 -3.54
CA GLU A 57 -3.28 0.63 -3.54
C GLU A 57 -2.10 1.33 -4.27
N LEU A 58 -0.87 0.83 -4.08
CA LEU A 58 0.33 1.31 -4.75
C LEU A 58 0.30 1.05 -6.26
N GLN A 59 -0.15 -0.13 -6.68
CA GLN A 59 -0.29 -0.48 -8.09
C GLN A 59 -1.26 0.49 -8.80
N ARG A 60 -2.43 0.81 -8.20
CA ARG A 60 -3.38 1.76 -8.79
C ARG A 60 -2.80 3.17 -8.98
N LEU A 61 -2.00 3.63 -8.02
CA LEU A 61 -1.25 4.90 -8.13
C LEU A 61 -0.20 4.85 -9.26
N GLN A 62 0.46 3.70 -9.48
CA GLN A 62 1.40 3.51 -10.60
C GLN A 62 0.70 3.43 -11.96
N GLU A 63 -0.47 2.82 -12.02
CA GLU A 63 -1.31 2.67 -13.22
C GLU A 63 -2.00 3.98 -13.63
N GLY A 64 -1.85 5.06 -12.84
CA GLY A 64 -2.45 6.35 -13.14
C GLY A 64 -3.97 6.34 -13.03
N THR A 65 -4.55 5.36 -12.32
CA THR A 65 -5.96 5.34 -11.93
C THR A 65 -6.05 5.88 -10.50
N PRO A 66 -6.12 7.21 -10.28
CA PRO A 66 -6.51 7.72 -8.98
C PRO A 66 -7.88 7.13 -8.65
N ALA A 67 -8.11 6.79 -7.38
CA ALA A 67 -9.43 6.35 -6.95
C ALA A 67 -10.45 7.42 -7.36
N SER A 68 -11.45 7.03 -8.16
CA SER A 68 -12.53 7.93 -8.56
C SER A 68 -13.20 8.50 -7.30
N PRO A 69 -13.57 9.79 -7.31
CA PRO A 69 -14.17 10.47 -6.16
C PRO A 69 -15.55 9.90 -5.79
#